data_AF-A0A4Q4BPY9-F1
#
_entry.id   AF-A0A4Q4BPY9-F1
#
_cell.length_a   1.000
_cell.length_b   1.000
_cell.length_c   1.000
_cell.angle_alpha   90.00
_cell.angle_beta   90.00
_cell.angle_gamma   90.00
#
_symmetry.space_group_name_H-M   'P 1'
#
loop_
_entity.id
_entity.type
_entity.pdbx_description
1 polymer ?
#
loop_
_entity_poly.entity_id
_entity_poly.type
_entity_poly.pdbx_seq_one_letter_code
_entity_poly.pdbx_strand_id
1 'polypeptide(L)'
;MRLVAAVLAFFCLLTPAWAAPTFPALTGRVVDGARILSEPTRAALTQKLEALEKKTSRQLVVVTLPSLQGYEISDYGYQLGRNWGIGQK
;
A
#
# COMPACT_ATOMS: atom_id res chain seq x y z
N MET A 1 -17.43 37.70 21.75
CA MET A 1 -17.02 36.30 22.05
C MET A 1 -17.86 35.23 21.34
N ARG A 2 -19.20 35.26 21.36
CA ARG A 2 -20.06 34.25 20.70
C ARG A 2 -19.83 34.10 19.18
N LEU A 3 -19.69 35.23 18.46
CA LEU A 3 -19.42 35.24 17.02
C LEU A 3 -18.03 34.69 16.66
N VAL A 4 -17.00 35.01 17.47
CA VAL A 4 -15.64 34.49 17.28
C VAL A 4 -15.59 32.98 17.48
N ALA A 5 -16.31 32.46 18.48
CA ALA A 5 -16.45 31.03 18.70
C ALA A 5 -17.18 30.33 17.55
N ALA A 6 -18.21 30.95 16.97
CA ALA A 6 -18.94 30.41 15.82
C ALA A 6 -18.05 30.36 14.55
N VAL A 7 -17.23 31.39 14.32
CA VAL A 7 -16.30 31.43 13.18
C VAL A 7 -15.18 30.39 13.32
N LEU A 8 -14.63 30.21 14.53
CA LEU A 8 -13.64 29.15 14.80
C LEU A 8 -14.22 27.75 14.63
N ALA A 9 -15.44 27.50 15.09
CA ALA A 9 -16.12 26.22 14.91
C ALA A 9 -16.40 25.92 13.43
N PHE A 10 -16.76 26.93 12.64
CA PHE A 10 -16.96 26.80 11.20
C PHE A 10 -15.65 26.50 10.45
N PHE A 11 -14.53 27.11 10.87
CA PHE A 11 -13.20 26.84 10.30
C PHE A 11 -12.69 25.42 10.61
N CYS A 12 -13.01 24.87 11.78
CA CYS A 12 -12.67 23.47 12.11
C CYS A 12 -13.40 22.44 11.23
N LEU A 13 -14.56 22.77 10.67
CA LEU A 13 -15.31 21.88 9.76
C LEU A 13 -14.76 21.89 8.32
N LEU A 14 -13.87 22.83 7.99
CA LEU A 14 -13.30 23.02 6.65
C LEU A 14 -11.94 22.33 6.46
N THR A 15 -11.41 21.63 7.47
CA THR A 15 -10.16 20.89 7.30
C THR A 15 -10.40 19.65 6.43
N PRO A 16 -9.70 19.49 5.30
CA PRO A 16 -9.84 18.30 4.47
C PRO A 16 -9.41 17.08 5.29
N ALA A 17 -10.34 16.17 5.57
CA ALA A 17 -10.00 14.89 6.16
C ALA A 17 -9.20 14.08 5.13
N TRP A 18 -7.92 13.82 5.41
CA TRP A 18 -7.13 12.90 4.61
C TRP A 18 -7.62 11.48 4.87
N ALA A 19 -8.30 10.90 3.88
CA ALA A 19 -8.78 9.52 3.96
C ALA A 19 -7.58 8.55 3.95
N ALA A 20 -7.64 7.52 4.81
CA ALA A 20 -6.63 6.46 4.83
C ALA A 20 -6.50 5.80 3.44
N PRO A 21 -5.29 5.35 3.05
CA PRO A 21 -5.09 4.71 1.76
C PRO A 21 -5.87 3.40 1.70
N THR A 22 -6.48 3.14 0.55
CA THR A 22 -7.09 1.84 0.25
C THR A 22 -6.04 0.90 -0.31
N PHE A 23 -5.93 -0.32 0.22
CA PHE A 23 -4.90 -1.27 -0.20
C PHE A 23 -5.47 -2.37 -1.10
N PRO A 24 -4.73 -2.80 -2.13
CA PRO A 24 -5.10 -4.00 -2.88
C PRO A 24 -5.00 -5.25 -2.00
N ALA A 25 -5.74 -6.30 -2.35
CA ALA A 25 -5.60 -7.60 -1.71
C ALA A 25 -4.26 -8.25 -2.04
N LEU A 26 -3.66 -8.93 -1.07
CA LEU A 26 -2.48 -9.76 -1.30
C LEU A 26 -2.92 -11.07 -1.97
N THR A 27 -2.65 -11.21 -3.27
CA THR A 27 -3.04 -12.40 -4.05
C THR A 27 -1.88 -13.35 -4.33
N GLY A 28 -0.66 -12.99 -3.93
CA GLY A 28 0.54 -13.80 -4.10
C GLY A 28 1.82 -12.98 -3.93
N ARG A 29 2.95 -13.56 -4.36
CA ARG A 29 4.27 -12.90 -4.30
C ARG A 29 4.42 -11.76 -5.30
N VAL A 30 3.55 -11.71 -6.32
CA VAL A 30 3.51 -10.63 -7.32
C VAL A 30 2.07 -10.14 -7.48
N VAL A 31 1.83 -8.88 -7.11
CA VAL A 31 0.54 -8.20 -7.28
C VAL A 31 0.76 -7.04 -8.26
N ASP A 32 0.65 -7.30 -9.57
CA ASP A 32 0.74 -6.24 -10.58
C ASP A 32 -0.64 -5.64 -10.89
N GLY A 33 -0.99 -4.61 -10.11
CA GLY A 33 -2.23 -3.84 -10.21
C GLY A 33 -2.16 -2.72 -11.25
N ALA A 34 -0.96 -2.29 -11.65
CA ALA A 34 -0.75 -1.35 -12.74
C ALA A 34 -0.86 -2.01 -14.14
N ARG A 35 -0.86 -3.35 -14.20
CA ARG A 35 -0.91 -4.15 -15.44
C ARG A 35 0.25 -3.84 -16.39
N ILE A 36 1.46 -3.72 -15.83
CA ILE A 36 2.68 -3.40 -16.57
C ILE A 36 3.60 -4.60 -16.75
N LEU A 37 3.33 -5.73 -16.08
CA LEU A 37 4.11 -6.95 -16.23
C LEU A 37 3.45 -7.87 -17.25
N SER A 38 4.25 -8.41 -18.18
CA SER A 38 3.81 -9.51 -19.02
C SER A 38 3.56 -10.79 -18.18
N GLU A 39 2.67 -11.66 -18.65
CA GLU A 39 2.43 -12.97 -18.03
C GLU A 39 3.72 -13.79 -17.77
N PRO A 40 4.64 -13.99 -18.75
CA PRO A 40 5.86 -14.73 -18.49
C PRO A 40 6.76 -14.05 -17.45
N THR A 41 6.80 -12.71 -17.41
CA THR A 41 7.54 -11.98 -16.38
C THR A 41 6.94 -12.20 -14.99
N ARG A 42 5.62 -12.12 -14.86
CA ARG A 42 4.90 -12.33 -13.59
C ARG A 42 5.11 -13.75 -13.07
N ALA A 43 5.03 -14.75 -13.95
CA ALA A 43 5.27 -16.15 -13.62
C ALA A 43 6.71 -16.38 -13.15
N ALA A 44 7.71 -15.87 -13.90
CA ALA A 44 9.12 -16.01 -13.55
C ALA A 44 9.46 -15.34 -12.22
N LEU A 45 8.93 -14.13 -11.97
CA LEU A 45 9.09 -13.44 -10.69
C LEU A 45 8.46 -14.24 -9.54
N THR A 46 7.24 -14.74 -9.73
CA THR A 46 6.55 -15.53 -8.71
C THR A 46 7.36 -16.75 -8.31
N GLN A 47 7.86 -17.52 -9.29
CA GLN A 47 8.69 -18.69 -9.04
C GLN A 47 10.00 -18.33 -8.32
N LYS A 48 10.67 -17.26 -8.74
CA LYS A 48 11.91 -16.80 -8.12
C LYS A 48 11.72 -16.40 -6.66
N LEU A 49 10.65 -15.66 -6.36
CA LEU A 49 10.34 -15.23 -5.01
C LEU A 49 9.91 -16.40 -4.12
N GLU A 50 9.20 -17.38 -4.68
CA GLU A 50 8.88 -18.63 -3.97
C GLU A 50 10.14 -19.43 -3.62
N ALA A 51 11.07 -19.57 -4.57
CA ALA A 51 12.34 -20.24 -4.32
C ALA A 51 13.18 -19.51 -3.26
N LEU A 52 13.19 -18.16 -3.29
CA LEU A 52 13.86 -17.35 -2.28
C LEU A 52 13.28 -17.60 -0.89
N GLU A 53 11.96 -17.58 -0.77
CA GLU A 53 11.26 -17.79 0.50
C GLU A 53 11.54 -19.20 1.04
N LYS A 54 11.44 -20.24 0.19
CA LYS A 54 11.78 -21.62 0.59
C LYS A 54 13.23 -21.77 1.06
N LYS A 55 14.16 -21.03 0.46
CA LYS A 55 15.60 -21.13 0.78
C LYS A 55 16.00 -20.35 2.04
N THR A 56 15.28 -19.27 2.36
CA THR A 56 15.74 -18.30 3.36
C THR A 56 14.73 -18.03 4.47
N SER A 57 13.51 -18.55 4.37
CA SER A 57 12.35 -18.19 5.18
C SER A 57 11.96 -16.71 5.10
N ARG A 58 12.57 -15.93 4.20
CA ARG A 58 12.27 -14.51 4.02
C ARG A 58 11.17 -14.33 2.98
N GLN A 59 10.10 -13.66 3.37
CA GLN A 59 9.03 -13.29 2.46
C GLN A 59 9.41 -11.99 1.72
N LEU A 60 9.43 -12.05 0.39
CA LEU A 60 9.61 -10.89 -0.50
C LEU A 60 8.44 -10.85 -1.48
N VAL A 61 7.80 -9.68 -1.58
CA VAL A 61 6.64 -9.43 -2.45
C VAL A 61 6.95 -8.26 -3.37
N VAL A 62 6.52 -8.36 -4.62
CA VAL A 62 6.57 -7.28 -5.62
C VAL A 62 5.15 -6.81 -5.91
N VAL A 63 4.93 -5.51 -5.82
CA VAL A 63 3.63 -4.88 -6.11
C VAL A 63 3.83 -3.74 -7.11
N THR A 64 2.93 -3.64 -8.09
CA THR A 64 2.81 -2.46 -8.96
C THR A 64 1.45 -1.84 -8.75
N LEU A 65 1.39 -0.50 -8.71
CA LEU A 65 0.19 0.24 -8.39
C LEU A 65 0.02 1.36 -9.42
N PRO A 66 -1.21 1.63 -9.89
CA PRO A 66 -1.47 2.75 -10.80
C PRO A 66 -1.34 4.11 -10.10
N SER A 67 -1.42 4.15 -8.77
CA SER A 67 -1.33 5.36 -7.96
C SER A 67 -0.99 5.01 -6.51
N LEU A 68 -0.32 5.93 -5.81
CA LEU A 68 -0.08 5.90 -4.37
C LEU A 68 -1.13 6.70 -3.59
N GLN A 69 -2.22 7.13 -4.24
CA GLN A 69 -3.31 7.90 -3.62
C GLN A 69 -2.84 9.22 -2.98
N GLY A 70 -1.77 9.81 -3.51
CA GLY A 70 -1.18 11.05 -3.00
C GLY A 70 -0.22 10.87 -1.82
N TYR A 71 0.05 9.64 -1.41
CA TYR A 71 1.02 9.34 -0.35
C TYR A 71 2.45 9.21 -0.89
N GLU A 72 3.42 9.54 -0.05
CA GLU A 72 4.83 9.21 -0.27
C GLU A 72 5.02 7.69 -0.35
N ILE A 73 5.94 7.25 -1.21
CA ILE A 73 6.15 5.82 -1.47
C ILE A 73 6.61 5.05 -0.22
N SER A 74 7.41 5.69 0.65
CA SER A 74 7.84 5.10 1.92
C SER A 74 6.67 4.85 2.86
N ASP A 75 5.75 5.83 2.97
CA ASP A 75 4.63 5.76 3.89
C ASP A 75 3.58 4.77 3.39
N TYR A 76 3.26 4.83 2.09
CA TYR A 76 2.35 3.87 1.47
C TYR A 76 2.91 2.44 1.58
N GLY A 77 4.19 2.25 1.25
CA GLY A 77 4.84 0.93 1.30
C GLY A 77 4.90 0.35 2.71
N TYR A 78 5.21 1.19 3.71
CA TYR A 78 5.18 0.78 5.12
C TYR A 78 3.78 0.33 5.56
N GLN A 79 2.76 1.14 5.30
CA GLN A 79 1.38 0.82 5.68
C GLN A 79 0.85 -0.41 4.94
N LEU A 80 1.16 -0.55 3.64
CA LEU A 80 0.80 -1.71 2.85
C LEU A 80 1.41 -2.99 3.41
N GLY A 81 2.72 -2.98 3.70
CA GLY A 81 3.41 -4.13 4.28
C GLY A 81 2.82 -4.56 5.63
N ARG A 82 2.44 -3.58 6.47
CA ARG A 82 1.73 -3.81 7.74
C ARG A 82 0.33 -4.38 7.53
N ASN A 83 -0.45 -3.81 6.60
CA ASN A 83 -1.79 -4.27 6.26
C ASN A 83 -1.79 -5.71 5.74
N TRP A 84 -0.79 -6.08 4.94
CA TRP A 84 -0.61 -7.43 4.43
C TRP A 84 0.03 -8.41 5.43
N GLY A 85 0.58 -7.92 6.54
CA GLY A 85 1.28 -8.76 7.49
C GLY A 85 2.49 -9.48 6.89
N ILE A 86 3.24 -8.81 6.01
CA ILE A 86 4.43 -9.41 5.39
C ILE A 86 5.51 -9.70 6.43
N GLY A 87 6.02 -10.92 6.42
CA GLY A 87 7.00 -11.42 7.38
C GLY A 87 6.48 -12.62 8.16
N GLN A 88 7.34 -13.15 9.02
CA GLN A 88 7.01 -14.22 9.98
C GLN A 88 6.94 -13.62 11.39
N LYS A 89 6.20 -14.27 12.29
CA LYS A 89 6.15 -13.90 13.71
C LYS A 89 7.41 -14.35 14.44
#